data_AF-A0A971D601-F1
#
_entry.id   AF-A0A971D601-F1
#
_cell.length_a   1.000
_cell.length_b   1.000
_cell.length_c   1.000
_cell.angle_alpha   90.00
_cell.angle_beta   90.00
_cell.angle_gamma   90.00
#
_symmetry.space_group_name_H-M   'P 1'
#
loop_
_entity.id
_entity.type
_entity.pdbx_description
1 polymer ?
#
loop_
_entity_poly.entity_id
_entity_poly.type
_entity_poly.pdbx_seq_one_letter_code
_entity_poly.pdbx_strand_id
1 'polypeptide(L)'
;MSGVTLAVIILTLSVFPGTAFGAFRYHIPKQQDQLTINEDGSVGLIRYFEFAVSQDSSDAGTEIWIGLPTSRTEVYSVTDDKGNDVDFKTRISGGDYTLILTGFDPIKPGTSKGFTVEAVIPEFIFPDSQNEGYATMKYIPGWWSSEVKVQDIAVILPGGAEKDEIKTGTREWDGIAQTESGA
;
A
#
# COMPACT_ATOMS: atom_id res chain seq x y z
N MET A 1 25.76 46.65 63.54
CA MET A 1 26.02 46.63 62.08
C MET A 1 26.69 45.30 61.78
N SER A 2 26.23 44.38 60.95
CA SER A 2 25.05 44.22 60.09
C SER A 2 24.90 42.70 59.92
N GLY A 3 23.72 42.13 60.21
CA GLY A 3 23.44 40.73 59.93
C GLY A 3 23.12 40.58 58.45
N VAL A 4 23.88 39.76 57.72
CA VAL A 4 23.52 39.31 56.37
C VAL A 4 23.07 37.87 56.50
N THR A 5 21.76 37.67 56.50
CA THR A 5 21.14 36.34 56.46
C THR A 5 21.19 35.86 55.01
N LEU A 6 21.97 34.82 54.73
CA LEU A 6 22.01 34.18 53.42
C LEU A 6 20.80 33.25 53.30
N ALA A 7 19.79 33.66 52.54
CA ALA A 7 18.66 32.79 52.20
C ALA A 7 19.08 31.86 51.04
N VAL A 8 19.28 30.57 51.34
CA VAL A 8 19.47 29.54 50.32
C VAL A 8 18.09 29.14 49.79
N ILE A 9 17.73 29.65 48.61
CA ILE A 9 16.54 29.20 47.88
C ILE A 9 16.93 27.91 47.14
N ILE A 10 16.49 26.76 47.66
CA ILE A 10 16.58 25.49 46.94
C ILE A 10 15.43 25.46 45.93
N LEU A 11 15.73 25.77 44.67
CA LEU A 11 14.80 25.61 43.55
C LEU A 11 14.73 24.12 43.21
N THR A 12 13.74 23.41 43.74
CA THR A 12 13.43 22.04 43.31
C THR A 12 12.92 22.07 41.88
N LEU A 13 13.75 21.62 40.93
CA LEU A 13 13.32 21.34 39.57
C LEU A 13 12.31 20.20 39.62
N SER A 14 11.02 20.52 39.57
CA SER A 14 9.95 19.55 39.34
C SER A 14 10.13 19.01 37.92
N VAL A 15 10.82 17.88 37.79
CA VAL A 15 10.84 17.12 36.53
C VAL A 15 9.44 16.55 36.36
N PHE A 16 8.60 17.25 35.60
CA PHE A 16 7.38 16.65 35.09
C PHE A 16 7.81 15.49 34.19
N PRO A 17 7.43 14.23 34.46
CA PRO A 17 7.59 13.19 33.47
C PRO A 17 6.73 13.63 32.28
N GLY A 18 7.38 14.08 31.21
CA GLY A 18 6.71 14.32 29.95
C GLY A 18 6.04 13.00 29.57
N THR A 19 4.70 12.99 29.53
CA THR A 19 3.97 11.92 28.88
C THR A 19 4.42 11.95 27.43
N ALA A 20 5.32 11.04 27.05
CA ALA A 20 5.52 10.72 25.66
C ALA A 20 4.16 10.23 25.18
N PHE A 21 3.43 11.08 24.45
CA PHE A 21 2.31 10.60 23.64
C PHE A 21 2.92 9.60 22.68
N GLY A 22 2.72 8.31 22.95
CA GLY A 22 3.15 7.29 22.02
C GLY A 22 2.44 7.55 20.69
N ALA A 23 3.18 7.45 19.60
CA ALA A 23 2.64 7.61 18.26
C ALA A 23 2.28 6.23 17.71
N PHE A 24 1.21 6.16 16.92
CA PHE A 24 0.93 4.97 16.12
C PHE A 24 2.07 4.76 15.12
N ARG A 25 2.64 3.57 15.10
CA ARG A 25 3.77 3.20 14.23
C ARG A 25 3.47 1.91 13.52
N TYR A 26 3.62 1.90 12.20
CA TYR A 26 3.44 0.71 11.38
C TYR A 26 4.51 0.63 10.30
N HIS A 27 4.64 -0.54 9.68
CA HIS A 27 5.41 -0.73 8.47
C HIS A 27 4.78 -1.79 7.59
N ILE A 28 5.26 -1.89 6.35
CA ILE A 28 4.76 -2.83 5.34
C ILE A 28 5.86 -3.85 5.03
N PRO A 29 5.83 -5.04 5.66
CA PRO A 29 6.81 -6.09 5.37
C PRO A 29 6.81 -6.52 3.91
N LYS A 30 5.62 -6.57 3.29
CA LYS A 30 5.46 -7.12 1.94
C LYS A 30 4.27 -6.51 1.23
N GLN A 31 4.44 -6.23 -0.06
CA GLN A 31 3.38 -5.93 -1.01
C GLN A 31 3.64 -6.69 -2.31
N GLN A 32 2.62 -7.37 -2.83
CA GLN A 32 2.66 -8.10 -4.09
C GLN A 32 1.45 -7.73 -4.92
N ASP A 33 1.68 -7.27 -6.14
CA ASP A 33 0.62 -6.95 -7.08
C ASP A 33 0.70 -7.88 -8.29
N GLN A 34 -0.41 -8.52 -8.64
CA GLN A 34 -0.59 -9.19 -9.92
C GLN A 34 -1.52 -8.35 -10.79
N LEU A 35 -1.05 -7.99 -11.97
CA LEU A 35 -1.78 -7.23 -12.97
C LEU A 35 -2.11 -8.16 -14.14
N THR A 36 -3.37 -8.42 -14.38
CA THR A 36 -3.83 -9.16 -15.56
C THR A 36 -4.38 -8.16 -16.57
N ILE A 37 -3.68 -8.00 -17.70
CA ILE A 37 -4.11 -7.12 -18.78
C ILE A 37 -5.13 -7.85 -19.65
N ASN A 38 -6.32 -7.28 -19.78
CA ASN A 38 -7.40 -7.83 -20.59
C ASN A 38 -7.37 -7.23 -22.01
N GLU A 39 -7.99 -7.94 -22.97
CA GLU A 39 -8.05 -7.50 -24.38
C GLU A 39 -8.75 -6.15 -24.58
N ASP A 40 -9.68 -5.78 -23.69
CA ASP A 40 -10.40 -4.50 -23.72
C ASP A 40 -9.59 -3.33 -23.14
N GLY A 41 -8.35 -3.57 -22.70
CA GLY A 41 -7.48 -2.55 -22.10
C GLY A 41 -7.75 -2.26 -20.63
N SER A 42 -8.67 -2.99 -19.99
CA SER A 42 -8.80 -3.02 -18.53
C SER A 42 -7.71 -3.90 -17.91
N VAL A 43 -7.46 -3.69 -16.61
CA VAL A 43 -6.48 -4.47 -15.86
C VAL A 43 -7.12 -5.03 -14.59
N GLY A 44 -7.16 -6.35 -14.46
CA GLY A 44 -7.44 -7.01 -13.19
C GLY A 44 -6.27 -6.82 -12.23
N LEU A 45 -6.56 -6.46 -10.98
CA LEU A 45 -5.59 -6.28 -9.91
C LEU A 45 -5.90 -7.25 -8.78
N ILE A 46 -4.92 -8.11 -8.46
CA ILE A 46 -4.88 -8.83 -7.18
C ILE A 46 -3.70 -8.26 -6.40
N ARG A 47 -3.98 -7.61 -5.27
CA ARG A 47 -2.95 -7.06 -4.39
C ARG A 47 -2.96 -7.80 -3.07
N TYR A 48 -1.84 -8.39 -2.71
CA TYR A 48 -1.57 -8.83 -1.35
C TYR A 48 -0.66 -7.83 -0.65
N PHE A 49 -0.93 -7.52 0.61
CA PHE A 49 0.04 -6.82 1.46
C PHE A 49 -0.02 -7.29 2.90
N GLU A 50 1.11 -7.21 3.58
CA GLU A 50 1.21 -7.42 5.03
C GLU A 50 1.28 -6.05 5.72
N PHE A 51 0.43 -5.85 6.72
CA PHE A 51 0.45 -4.66 7.57
C PHE A 51 0.92 -5.02 8.96
N ALA A 52 2.03 -4.44 9.41
CA ALA A 52 2.63 -4.72 10.71
C ALA A 52 2.62 -3.49 11.61
N VAL A 53 2.05 -3.63 12.81
CA VAL A 53 2.12 -2.59 13.83
C VAL A 53 3.42 -2.78 14.62
N SER A 54 4.22 -1.72 14.69
CA SER A 54 5.53 -1.78 15.34
C SER A 54 5.38 -2.08 16.83
N GLN A 55 6.34 -2.81 17.41
CA GLN A 55 6.27 -3.23 18.82
C GLN A 55 6.24 -2.05 19.79
N ASP A 56 6.82 -0.91 19.41
CA ASP A 56 6.86 0.34 20.15
C ASP A 56 5.67 1.28 19.85
N SER A 57 4.68 0.82 19.08
CA SER A 57 3.44 1.58 18.81
C SER A 57 2.60 1.71 20.08
N SER A 58 1.97 2.87 20.28
CA SER A 58 1.02 3.10 21.39
C SER A 58 -0.28 2.34 21.26
N ASP A 59 -0.70 2.10 20.02
CA ASP A 59 -2.05 1.65 19.68
C ASP A 59 -2.03 0.50 18.69
N ALA A 60 -3.14 -0.23 18.65
CA ALA A 60 -3.40 -1.26 17.65
C ALA A 60 -3.89 -0.64 16.33
N GLY A 61 -3.63 -1.31 15.21
CA GLY A 61 -4.14 -0.93 13.90
C GLY A 61 -5.59 -1.40 13.75
N THR A 62 -6.52 -0.47 13.55
CA THR A 62 -7.96 -0.75 13.38
C THR A 62 -8.53 -0.21 12.07
N GLU A 63 -7.76 0.59 11.35
CA GLU A 63 -8.12 1.18 10.07
C GLU A 63 -6.86 1.26 9.21
N ILE A 64 -6.94 0.88 7.93
CA ILE A 64 -5.80 0.89 6.99
C ILE A 64 -6.19 1.69 5.75
N TRP A 65 -5.30 2.60 5.31
CA TRP A 65 -5.51 3.49 4.17
C TRP A 65 -4.47 3.16 3.10
N ILE A 66 -4.92 2.90 1.87
CA ILE A 66 -4.07 2.42 0.78
C ILE A 66 -4.44 3.14 -0.50
N GLY A 67 -3.44 3.57 -1.26
CA GLY A 67 -3.65 4.20 -2.56
C GLY A 67 -4.25 3.25 -3.60
N LEU A 68 -5.23 3.77 -4.33
CA LEU A 68 -5.77 3.18 -5.55
C LEU A 68 -5.04 3.74 -6.78
N PRO A 69 -4.81 2.93 -7.83
CA PRO A 69 -4.11 3.37 -9.04
C PRO A 69 -4.80 4.54 -9.76
N THR A 70 -6.14 4.54 -9.81
CA THR A 70 -6.94 5.55 -10.50
C THR A 70 -8.22 5.86 -9.73
N SER A 71 -8.87 6.99 -10.06
CA SER A 71 -10.20 7.33 -9.55
C SER A 71 -11.31 6.36 -9.99
N ARG A 72 -11.05 5.57 -11.03
CA ARG A 72 -12.00 4.61 -11.61
C ARG A 72 -11.76 3.19 -11.13
N THR A 73 -10.78 2.95 -10.26
CA THR A 73 -10.50 1.60 -9.76
C THR A 73 -11.72 1.09 -8.99
N GLU A 74 -12.24 -0.07 -9.38
CA GLU A 74 -13.39 -0.70 -8.73
C GLU A 74 -12.89 -1.88 -7.88
N VAL A 75 -13.10 -1.80 -6.57
CA VAL A 75 -12.70 -2.87 -5.63
C VAL A 75 -13.90 -3.78 -5.39
N TYR A 76 -13.73 -5.08 -5.62
CA TYR A 76 -14.80 -6.07 -5.52
C TYR A 76 -14.79 -6.81 -4.19
N SER A 77 -13.60 -7.12 -3.68
CA SER A 77 -13.44 -7.85 -2.43
C SER A 77 -12.17 -7.43 -1.71
N VAL A 78 -12.21 -7.57 -0.38
CA VAL A 78 -11.03 -7.53 0.47
C VAL A 78 -11.16 -8.67 1.47
N THR A 79 -10.12 -9.47 1.60
CA THR A 79 -10.07 -10.59 2.55
C THR A 79 -8.82 -10.51 3.43
N ASP A 80 -8.89 -11.05 4.65
CA ASP A 80 -7.73 -11.26 5.50
C ASP A 80 -6.99 -12.57 5.19
N ASP A 81 -5.88 -12.81 5.89
CA ASP A 81 -5.05 -14.02 5.77
C ASP A 81 -5.77 -15.34 6.09
N LYS A 82 -6.95 -15.27 6.72
CA LYS A 82 -7.81 -16.42 7.02
C LYS A 82 -8.94 -16.57 6.01
N GLY A 83 -9.01 -15.69 5.01
CA GLY A 83 -10.08 -15.67 4.01
C GLY A 83 -11.39 -15.07 4.52
N ASN A 84 -11.39 -14.33 5.63
CA ASN A 84 -12.58 -13.61 6.07
C ASN A 84 -12.73 -12.32 5.27
N ASP A 85 -13.96 -11.97 4.92
CA ASP A 85 -14.27 -10.68 4.31
C ASP A 85 -13.92 -9.53 5.26
N VAL A 86 -13.37 -8.45 4.70
CA VAL A 86 -12.98 -7.24 5.41
C VAL A 86 -13.80 -6.06 4.88
N ASP A 87 -14.41 -5.31 5.80
CA ASP A 87 -15.18 -4.12 5.42
C ASP A 87 -14.27 -3.07 4.78
N PHE A 88 -14.72 -2.48 3.68
CA PHE A 88 -13.99 -1.42 3.01
C PHE A 88 -14.89 -0.33 2.45
N LYS A 89 -14.28 0.83 2.21
CA LYS A 89 -14.86 1.93 1.43
C LYS A 89 -13.79 2.61 0.60
N THR A 90 -14.20 3.19 -0.51
CA THR A 90 -13.34 4.01 -1.36
C THR A 90 -13.58 5.49 -1.11
N ARG A 91 -12.52 6.28 -1.02
CA ARG A 91 -12.55 7.74 -0.95
C ARG A 91 -11.84 8.31 -2.18
N ILE A 92 -12.61 8.98 -3.04
CA ILE A 92 -12.13 9.59 -4.29
C ILE A 92 -12.37 11.10 -4.21
N SER A 93 -11.33 11.90 -4.02
CA SER A 93 -11.47 13.37 -3.93
C SER A 93 -10.17 14.10 -4.24
N GLY A 94 -10.22 15.12 -5.11
CA GLY A 94 -9.11 16.07 -5.27
C GLY A 94 -7.76 15.46 -5.69
N GLY A 95 -7.77 14.32 -6.39
CA GLY A 95 -6.55 13.58 -6.77
C GLY A 95 -6.08 12.56 -5.74
N ASP A 96 -6.77 12.44 -4.60
CA ASP A 96 -6.58 11.37 -3.62
C ASP A 96 -7.58 10.24 -3.89
N TYR A 97 -7.05 9.06 -4.20
CA TYR A 97 -7.81 7.83 -4.45
C TYR A 97 -7.37 6.80 -3.44
N THR A 98 -8.20 6.58 -2.43
CA THR A 98 -7.81 5.76 -1.27
C THR A 98 -8.85 4.69 -0.98
N LEU A 99 -8.39 3.46 -0.77
CA LEU A 99 -9.13 2.36 -0.16
C LEU A 99 -8.93 2.40 1.35
N ILE A 100 -10.02 2.37 2.10
CA ILE A 100 -10.03 2.38 3.56
C ILE A 100 -10.61 1.06 4.04
N LEU A 101 -9.81 0.28 4.76
CA LEU A 101 -10.20 -0.99 5.36
C LEU A 101 -10.56 -0.80 6.83
N THR A 102 -11.63 -1.45 7.27
CA THR A 102 -12.15 -1.45 8.64
C THR A 102 -12.75 -2.83 8.99
N GLY A 103 -13.30 -3.00 10.19
CA GLY A 103 -14.10 -4.19 10.54
C GLY A 103 -13.30 -5.47 10.79
N PHE A 104 -11.97 -5.43 10.72
CA PHE A 104 -11.09 -6.55 11.03
C PHE A 104 -10.62 -6.54 12.49
N ASP A 105 -10.22 -7.71 13.02
CA ASP A 105 -9.64 -7.79 14.37
C ASP A 105 -8.40 -6.88 14.49
N PRO A 106 -8.32 -6.02 15.53
CA PRO A 106 -7.22 -5.09 15.71
C PRO A 106 -5.84 -5.73 15.66
N ILE A 107 -4.92 -5.13 14.88
CA ILE A 107 -3.53 -5.58 14.75
C ILE A 107 -2.74 -5.03 15.93
N LYS A 108 -2.35 -5.90 16.86
CA LYS A 108 -1.67 -5.47 18.10
C LYS A 108 -0.22 -5.06 17.83
N PRO A 109 0.37 -4.17 18.66
CA PRO A 109 1.81 -3.87 18.59
C PRO A 109 2.67 -5.14 18.58
N GLY A 110 3.63 -5.19 17.64
CA GLY A 110 4.53 -6.33 17.45
C GLY A 110 3.92 -7.48 16.64
N THR A 111 2.72 -7.30 16.07
CA THR A 111 2.06 -8.30 15.22
C THR A 111 1.77 -7.73 13.83
N SER A 112 1.47 -8.63 12.91
CA SER A 112 1.08 -8.29 11.54
C SER A 112 -0.15 -9.07 11.09
N LYS A 113 -0.77 -8.58 10.02
CA LYS A 113 -1.90 -9.22 9.35
C LYS A 113 -1.77 -9.03 7.83
N GLY A 114 -2.05 -10.10 7.09
CA GLY A 114 -2.12 -10.07 5.63
C GLY A 114 -3.51 -9.72 5.13
N PHE A 115 -3.57 -9.02 4.00
CA PHE A 115 -4.82 -8.68 3.31
C PHE A 115 -4.66 -8.88 1.82
N THR A 116 -5.73 -9.35 1.18
CA THR A 116 -5.83 -9.47 -0.28
C THR A 116 -6.95 -8.57 -0.78
N VAL A 117 -6.66 -7.74 -1.77
CA VAL A 117 -7.59 -6.84 -2.46
C VAL A 117 -7.75 -7.31 -3.90
N GLU A 118 -8.98 -7.51 -4.34
CA GLU A 118 -9.31 -7.79 -5.74
C GLU A 118 -10.06 -6.61 -6.35
N ALA A 119 -9.60 -6.16 -7.51
CA ALA A 119 -10.13 -4.97 -8.18
C ALA A 119 -9.99 -5.05 -9.71
N VAL A 120 -10.71 -4.19 -10.42
CA VAL A 120 -10.41 -3.84 -11.82
C VAL A 120 -9.99 -2.38 -11.91
N ILE A 121 -9.07 -2.12 -12.84
CA ILE A 121 -8.67 -0.78 -13.25
C ILE A 121 -9.13 -0.62 -14.71
N PRO A 122 -10.26 0.04 -14.96
CA PRO A 122 -10.73 0.28 -16.31
C PRO A 122 -9.86 1.34 -17.00
N GLU A 123 -9.77 1.28 -18.33
CA GLU A 123 -9.07 2.27 -19.15
C GLU A 123 -7.61 2.51 -18.67
N PHE A 124 -6.83 1.45 -18.49
CA PHE A 124 -5.48 1.55 -17.92
C PHE A 124 -4.34 1.29 -18.92
N ILE A 125 -4.68 0.68 -20.05
CA ILE A 125 -3.79 0.47 -21.19
C ILE A 125 -4.12 1.47 -22.29
N PHE A 126 -3.10 2.17 -22.79
CA PHE A 126 -3.27 3.23 -23.79
C PHE A 126 -2.41 2.98 -25.02
N PRO A 127 -2.93 3.19 -26.25
CA PRO A 127 -2.13 3.12 -27.46
C PRO A 127 -0.94 4.10 -27.42
N ASP A 128 0.23 3.64 -27.86
CA ASP A 128 1.41 4.50 -27.97
C ASP A 128 1.41 5.23 -29.32
N SER A 129 1.04 6.52 -29.28
CA SER A 129 1.01 7.37 -30.48
C SER A 129 2.36 7.55 -31.18
N GLN A 130 3.49 7.25 -30.51
CA GLN A 130 4.83 7.37 -31.09
C GLN A 130 5.35 6.03 -31.64
N ASN A 131 4.72 4.91 -31.28
CA ASN A 131 5.11 3.56 -31.69
C ASN A 131 3.86 2.77 -32.11
N GLU A 132 3.49 2.88 -33.39
CA GLU A 132 2.34 2.15 -33.93
C GLU A 132 2.46 0.65 -33.66
N GLY A 133 1.36 0.04 -33.21
CA GLY A 133 1.32 -1.37 -32.79
C GLY A 133 1.64 -1.61 -31.31
N TYR A 134 2.11 -0.60 -30.56
CA TYR A 134 2.37 -0.74 -29.13
C TYR A 134 1.29 -0.08 -28.28
N ALA A 135 1.12 -0.62 -27.08
CA ALA A 135 0.35 0.01 -26.01
C ALA A 135 1.22 0.15 -24.75
N THR A 136 0.90 1.14 -23.93
CA THR A 136 1.66 1.51 -22.73
C THR A 136 0.76 1.50 -21.50
N MET A 137 1.34 1.08 -20.38
CA MET A 137 0.78 1.19 -19.04
C MET A 137 1.80 1.88 -18.14
N LYS A 138 1.33 2.71 -17.21
CA LYS A 138 2.15 3.20 -16.11
C LYS A 138 1.49 2.81 -14.79
N TYR A 139 2.08 1.82 -14.12
CA TYR A 139 1.61 1.35 -12.83
C TYR A 139 2.51 1.86 -11.70
N ILE A 140 1.88 2.38 -10.65
CA ILE A 140 2.51 2.70 -9.37
C ILE A 140 1.77 1.88 -8.32
N PRO A 141 2.43 0.98 -7.59
CA PRO A 141 1.82 0.23 -6.50
C PRO A 141 1.20 1.14 -5.43
N GLY A 142 0.36 0.56 -4.57
CA GLY A 142 -0.26 1.27 -3.46
C GLY A 142 0.79 2.01 -2.63
N TRP A 143 0.58 3.31 -2.42
CA TRP A 143 1.46 4.14 -1.61
C TRP A 143 1.16 3.98 -0.11
N TRP A 144 2.19 4.13 0.69
CA TRP A 144 2.14 4.03 2.14
C TRP A 144 2.89 5.23 2.73
N SER A 145 2.51 5.67 3.93
CA SER A 145 3.33 6.63 4.68
C SER A 145 4.55 5.99 5.35
N SER A 146 4.67 4.66 5.27
CA SER A 146 5.86 3.88 5.64
C SER A 146 6.54 3.28 4.41
N GLU A 147 7.81 2.93 4.55
CA GLU A 147 8.53 2.10 3.58
C GLU A 147 7.88 0.71 3.42
N VAL A 148 7.93 0.19 2.19
CA VAL A 148 7.60 -1.19 1.82
C VAL A 148 8.90 -1.99 1.70
N LYS A 149 9.09 -3.00 2.55
CA LYS A 149 10.36 -3.76 2.60
C LYS A 149 10.56 -4.69 1.41
N VAL A 150 9.50 -5.35 0.97
CA VAL A 150 9.49 -6.24 -0.20
C VAL A 150 8.33 -5.84 -1.12
N GLN A 151 8.64 -5.53 -2.37
CA GLN A 151 7.66 -5.17 -3.41
C GLN A 151 7.85 -6.09 -4.61
N ASP A 152 6.87 -6.95 -4.85
CA ASP A 152 6.78 -7.77 -6.06
C ASP A 152 5.66 -7.27 -6.96
N ILE A 153 5.86 -7.37 -8.27
CA ILE A 153 4.85 -7.04 -9.27
C ILE A 153 4.95 -8.12 -10.36
N ALA A 154 3.84 -8.79 -10.62
CA ALA A 154 3.68 -9.70 -11.74
C ALA A 154 2.74 -9.07 -12.77
N VAL A 155 3.11 -9.13 -14.05
CA VAL A 155 2.25 -8.68 -15.15
C VAL A 155 1.95 -9.87 -16.04
N ILE A 156 0.66 -10.13 -16.22
CA ILE A 156 0.10 -11.16 -17.07
C ILE A 156 -0.48 -10.47 -18.30
N LEU A 157 0.08 -10.76 -19.47
CA LEU A 157 -0.34 -10.17 -20.74
C LEU A 157 -1.47 -10.99 -21.40
N PRO A 158 -2.32 -10.34 -22.22
CA PRO A 158 -3.28 -11.06 -23.04
C PRO A 158 -2.56 -11.95 -24.06
N GLY A 159 -3.28 -12.95 -24.59
CA GLY A 159 -2.76 -13.82 -25.63
C GLY A 159 -2.29 -13.04 -26.86
N GLY A 160 -1.19 -13.47 -27.47
CA GLY A 160 -0.65 -12.89 -28.71
C GLY A 160 0.42 -11.80 -28.55
N ALA A 161 0.72 -11.35 -27.32
CA ALA A 161 1.87 -10.49 -27.08
C ALA A 161 3.15 -11.34 -26.91
N GLU A 162 4.11 -11.22 -27.83
CA GLU A 162 5.35 -12.01 -27.77
C GLU A 162 6.35 -11.45 -26.76
N LYS A 163 7.19 -12.31 -26.18
CA LYS A 163 8.10 -11.91 -25.08
C LYS A 163 9.10 -10.81 -25.50
N ASP A 164 9.55 -10.82 -26.74
CA ASP A 164 10.48 -9.85 -27.31
C ASP A 164 9.81 -8.52 -27.68
N GLU A 165 8.48 -8.46 -27.72
CA GLU A 165 7.71 -7.21 -27.89
C GLU A 165 7.56 -6.45 -26.57
N ILE A 166 7.89 -7.07 -25.43
CA ILE A 166 7.71 -6.49 -24.10
C ILE A 166 8.87 -5.55 -23.79
N LYS A 167 8.57 -4.25 -23.87
CA LYS A 167 9.52 -3.20 -23.53
C LYS A 167 9.28 -2.72 -22.12
N THR A 168 10.23 -2.99 -21.25
CA THR A 168 10.28 -2.40 -19.92
C THR A 168 11.25 -1.22 -19.97
N GLY A 169 11.09 -0.22 -19.08
CA GLY A 169 11.96 0.96 -19.05
C GLY A 169 13.41 0.61 -18.69
N THR A 170 14.07 1.44 -17.89
CA THR A 170 15.47 1.17 -17.48
C THR A 170 15.64 0.06 -16.44
N ARG A 171 14.57 -0.69 -16.13
CA ARG A 171 14.55 -1.69 -15.07
C ARG A 171 14.32 -3.05 -15.72
N GLU A 172 15.20 -4.00 -15.46
CA GLU A 172 15.02 -5.40 -15.85
C GLU A 172 13.94 -6.05 -14.96
N TRP A 173 13.09 -6.91 -15.55
CA TRP A 173 11.99 -7.56 -14.84
C TRP A 173 12.08 -9.09 -14.94
N ASP A 174 12.07 -9.76 -13.79
CA ASP A 174 12.14 -11.22 -13.71
C ASP A 174 10.75 -11.90 -13.78
N GLY A 175 9.66 -11.14 -13.65
CA GLY A 175 8.29 -11.62 -13.43
C GLY A 175 7.28 -11.32 -14.54
N ILE A 176 7.61 -11.65 -15.79
CA ILE A 176 6.69 -11.50 -16.94
C ILE A 176 6.12 -12.87 -17.31
N ALA A 177 4.79 -13.00 -17.30
CA ALA A 177 4.07 -14.22 -17.69
C ALA A 177 3.01 -13.94 -18.77
N GLN A 178 2.69 -14.92 -19.60
CA GLN A 178 1.63 -14.87 -20.60
C GLN A 178 0.47 -15.80 -20.19
N THR A 179 -0.77 -15.46 -20.51
CA THR A 179 -1.88 -16.44 -20.41
C THR A 179 -1.80 -17.44 -21.56
N GLU A 180 -1.98 -18.74 -21.30
CA GLU A 180 -2.07 -19.75 -22.35
C GLU A 180 -3.36 -19.57 -23.19
N SER A 181 -3.28 -18.83 -24.29
CA SER A 181 -4.03 -19.12 -25.53
C SER A 181 -3.48 -18.32 -26.69
N GLY A 182 -2.64 -18.97 -27.48
CA GLY A 182 -2.11 -18.51 -28.77
C GLY A 182 -1.62 -19.72 -29.56
N ALA A 183 -2.54 -20.63 -29.90
CA ALA A 183 -2.34 -21.68 -30.89
C ALA A 183 -3.38 -21.52 -32.00
#